data_AF-A0A1E5IPL0-F1
#
_entry.id   AF-A0A1E5IPL0-F1
#
_cell.length_a   1.000
_cell.length_b   1.000
_cell.length_c   1.000
_cell.angle_alpha   90.00
_cell.angle_beta   90.00
_cell.angle_gamma   90.00
#
_symmetry.space_group_name_H-M   'P 1'
#
loop_
_entity.id
_entity.type
_entity.pdbx_description
1 polymer ?
#
loop_
_entity_poly.entity_id
_entity_poly.type
_entity_poly.pdbx_seq_one_letter_code
_entity_poly.pdbx_strand_id
1 'polypeptide(L)'
;MIKVKKIISGGLEENCYAVYDSESLRAAIIDPGEDGKKVIFEIEKDKLKPELLINTHAHYDHVLSDDQIRFEFKIPLAIHKYEAQMLARDYGSGSGSIGFTVNVREPEILLEDNQKVELSFTTFKVMQTPGHTKGSICLLFDGFLFPETLFFREQ
;
A
#
# COMPACT_ATOMS: atom_id res chain seq x y z
N MET A 1 -12.31 -11.37 14.25
CA MET A 1 -11.03 -12.10 14.00
C MET A 1 -10.33 -11.48 12.81
N ILE A 2 -9.01 -11.25 12.87
CA ILE A 2 -8.29 -10.62 11.76
C ILE A 2 -8.04 -11.62 10.63
N LYS A 3 -8.29 -11.18 9.40
CA LYS A 3 -8.08 -11.92 8.16
C LYS A 3 -7.25 -11.11 7.19
N VAL A 4 -6.56 -11.82 6.29
CA VAL A 4 -5.76 -11.24 5.22
C VAL A 4 -6.30 -11.78 3.89
N LYS A 5 -6.70 -10.87 3.00
CA LYS A 5 -7.09 -11.18 1.63
C LYS A 5 -6.03 -10.61 0.69
N LYS A 6 -5.54 -11.45 -0.23
CA LYS A 6 -4.64 -11.04 -1.31
C LYS A 6 -5.46 -10.74 -2.56
N ILE A 7 -5.19 -9.61 -3.20
CA ILE A 7 -5.80 -9.16 -4.46
C ILE A 7 -4.65 -8.90 -5.43
N ILE A 8 -4.61 -9.65 -6.54
CA ILE A 8 -3.61 -9.43 -7.58
C ILE A 8 -4.03 -8.20 -8.39
N SER A 9 -3.19 -7.17 -8.46
CA SER A 9 -3.47 -5.89 -9.09
C SER A 9 -2.60 -5.70 -10.34
N GLY A 10 -3.23 -5.38 -11.46
CA GLY A 10 -2.51 -5.01 -12.69
C GLY A 10 -1.86 -6.14 -13.48
N GLY A 11 -1.19 -5.76 -14.57
CA GLY A 11 -0.44 -6.63 -15.46
C GLY A 11 0.92 -7.07 -14.93
N LEU A 12 1.45 -6.38 -13.91
CA LEU A 12 2.65 -6.80 -13.16
C LEU A 12 2.34 -7.77 -12.01
N GLU A 13 1.06 -8.09 -11.82
CA GLU A 13 0.57 -9.02 -10.79
C GLU A 13 0.96 -8.61 -9.36
N GLU A 14 0.91 -7.31 -9.08
CA GLU A 14 1.27 -6.78 -7.77
C GLU A 14 0.36 -7.28 -6.67
N ASN A 15 0.95 -7.50 -5.50
CA ASN A 15 0.27 -8.07 -4.36
C ASN A 15 -0.37 -6.98 -3.50
N CYS A 16 -1.61 -6.62 -3.79
CA CYS A 16 -2.43 -5.81 -2.88
C CYS A 16 -2.96 -6.70 -1.74
N TYR A 17 -2.91 -6.20 -0.51
CA TYR A 17 -3.48 -6.89 0.65
C TYR A 17 -4.59 -6.08 1.31
N ALA A 18 -5.70 -6.74 1.65
CA ALA A 18 -6.69 -6.22 2.58
C ALA A 18 -6.56 -6.98 3.90
N VAL A 19 -6.14 -6.27 4.95
CA VAL A 19 -6.10 -6.79 6.32
C VAL A 19 -7.33 -6.27 7.05
N TYR A 20 -8.21 -7.15 7.51
CA TYR A 20 -9.51 -6.74 8.01
C TYR A 20 -10.00 -7.58 9.18
N ASP A 21 -10.84 -6.98 10.01
CA ASP A 21 -11.58 -7.73 11.03
C ASP A 21 -12.86 -8.32 10.44
N SER A 22 -13.03 -9.64 10.59
CA SER A 22 -14.14 -10.39 10.01
C SER A 22 -15.52 -10.05 10.60
N GLU A 23 -15.58 -9.35 11.74
CA GLU A 23 -16.83 -9.00 12.40
C GLU A 23 -17.28 -7.58 12.03
N SER A 24 -16.40 -6.59 12.23
CA SER A 24 -16.69 -5.19 11.91
C SER A 24 -16.55 -4.84 10.42
N LEU A 25 -15.83 -5.69 9.67
CA LEU A 25 -15.41 -5.52 8.27
C LEU A 25 -14.49 -4.31 8.04
N ARG A 26 -13.96 -3.70 9.10
CA ARG A 26 -12.99 -2.61 9.00
C ARG A 26 -11.65 -3.14 8.48
N ALA A 27 -11.01 -2.39 7.60
CA ALA A 27 -9.88 -2.88 6.81
C ALA A 27 -8.76 -1.84 6.66
N ALA A 28 -7.53 -2.34 6.53
CA ALA A 28 -6.39 -1.63 5.97
C ALA A 28 -6.12 -2.17 4.57
N ILE A 29 -5.84 -1.29 3.63
CA ILE A 29 -5.39 -1.65 2.28
C ILE A 29 -3.89 -1.40 2.20
N ILE A 30 -3.16 -2.36 1.66
CA ILE A 30 -1.70 -2.32 1.55
C ILE A 30 -1.31 -2.51 0.08
N ASP A 31 -0.52 -1.59 -0.47
CA ASP A 31 0.04 -1.61 -1.83
C ASP A 31 -1.00 -1.92 -2.93
N PRO A 32 -1.92 -0.98 -3.25
CA PRO A 32 -3.08 -1.26 -4.10
C PRO A 32 -2.72 -1.51 -5.57
N GLY A 33 -1.48 -1.22 -5.97
CA GLY A 33 -0.97 -1.49 -7.30
C GLY A 33 -1.50 -0.53 -8.36
N GLU A 34 -1.57 -0.97 -9.61
CA GLU A 34 -2.09 -0.17 -10.73
C GLU A 34 -3.59 -0.32 -11.00
N ASP A 35 -4.21 -1.47 -10.70
CA ASP A 35 -5.61 -1.77 -11.05
C ASP A 35 -6.57 -1.44 -9.90
N GLY A 36 -6.71 -0.14 -9.63
CA GLY A 36 -7.58 0.36 -8.57
C GLY A 36 -9.04 -0.05 -8.73
N LYS A 37 -9.53 -0.24 -9.98
CA LYS A 37 -10.91 -0.69 -10.22
C LYS A 37 -11.13 -2.10 -9.70
N LYS A 38 -10.20 -3.02 -9.95
CA LYS A 38 -10.27 -4.39 -9.43
C LYS A 38 -10.17 -4.42 -7.91
N VAL A 39 -9.28 -3.62 -7.33
CA VAL A 39 -9.15 -3.49 -5.87
C VAL A 39 -10.46 -2.98 -5.26
N ILE A 40 -11.03 -1.90 -5.78
CA ILE A 40 -12.33 -1.35 -5.33
C ILE A 40 -13.42 -2.42 -5.42
N PHE A 41 -13.56 -3.08 -6.57
CA PHE A 41 -14.56 -4.13 -6.76
C PHE A 41 -14.44 -5.25 -5.72
N GLU A 42 -13.23 -5.74 -5.46
CA GLU A 42 -13.00 -6.81 -4.48
C GLU A 42 -13.22 -6.37 -3.03
N ILE A 43 -13.00 -5.10 -2.70
CA ILE A 43 -13.31 -4.52 -1.38
C ILE A 43 -14.83 -4.38 -1.20
N GLU A 44 -15.53 -3.85 -2.21
CA GLU A 44 -16.98 -3.65 -2.18
C GLU A 44 -17.76 -4.97 -2.18
N LYS A 45 -17.33 -5.96 -2.98
CA LYS A 45 -17.93 -7.30 -3.03
C LYS A 45 -17.98 -7.94 -1.65
N ASP A 46 -16.92 -7.76 -0.87
CA ASP A 46 -16.78 -8.30 0.48
C ASP A 46 -17.32 -7.34 1.56
N LYS A 47 -17.83 -6.17 1.16
CA LYS A 47 -18.39 -5.11 2.03
C LYS A 47 -17.39 -4.61 3.08
N LEU A 48 -16.10 -4.64 2.75
CA LEU A 48 -15.06 -4.14 3.61
C LEU A 48 -15.18 -2.62 3.75
N LYS A 49 -14.70 -2.10 4.88
CA LYS A 49 -14.74 -0.68 5.24
C LYS A 49 -13.30 -0.22 5.46
N PRO A 50 -12.60 0.19 4.39
CA PRO A 50 -11.25 0.71 4.52
C PRO A 50 -11.18 1.90 5.50
N GLU A 51 -10.15 1.93 6.33
CA GLU A 51 -9.82 3.04 7.23
C GLU A 51 -8.54 3.75 6.85
N LEU A 52 -7.63 3.03 6.18
CA LEU A 52 -6.28 3.49 5.88
C LEU A 52 -5.73 2.74 4.67
N LEU A 53 -5.06 3.49 3.79
CA LEU A 53 -4.19 2.97 2.75
C LEU A 53 -2.74 3.08 3.22
N ILE A 54 -1.94 2.03 3.07
CA ILE A 54 -0.52 2.02 3.46
C ILE A 54 0.32 1.51 2.31
N ASN A 55 1.38 2.25 1.95
CA ASN A 55 2.36 1.74 1.00
C ASN A 55 3.63 1.30 1.72
N THR A 56 4.16 0.14 1.31
CA THR A 56 5.46 -0.36 1.80
C THR A 56 6.63 0.43 1.23
N HIS A 57 6.48 0.95 0.01
CA HIS A 57 7.44 1.83 -0.67
C HIS A 57 6.75 2.57 -1.85
N ALA A 58 7.45 3.52 -2.50
CA ALA A 58 6.86 4.38 -3.54
C ALA A 58 7.27 4.01 -4.98
N HIS A 59 7.31 2.72 -5.30
CA HIS A 59 7.47 2.29 -6.69
C HIS A 59 6.16 2.44 -7.46
N TYR A 60 6.26 2.79 -8.74
CA TYR A 60 5.07 3.16 -9.54
C TYR A 60 4.03 2.04 -9.60
N ASP A 61 4.49 0.81 -9.76
CA ASP A 61 3.71 -0.41 -9.84
C ASP A 61 2.84 -0.64 -8.60
N HIS A 62 3.25 -0.11 -7.43
CA HIS A 62 2.51 -0.20 -6.17
C HIS A 62 1.54 0.96 -5.92
N VAL A 63 1.83 2.17 -6.44
CA VAL A 63 1.16 3.42 -5.99
C VAL A 63 0.20 4.04 -7.02
N LEU A 64 0.18 3.52 -8.25
CA LEU A 64 -0.56 4.13 -9.36
C LEU A 64 -2.07 4.29 -9.09
N SER A 65 -2.66 3.45 -8.25
CA SER A 65 -4.09 3.52 -7.89
C SER A 65 -4.39 4.23 -6.56
N ASP A 66 -3.38 4.73 -5.84
CA ASP A 66 -3.55 5.30 -4.49
C ASP A 66 -4.64 6.36 -4.42
N ASP A 67 -4.59 7.34 -5.32
CA ASP A 67 -5.56 8.44 -5.33
C ASP A 67 -6.96 7.97 -5.67
N GLN A 68 -7.08 6.93 -6.51
CA GLN A 68 -8.37 6.33 -6.82
C GLN A 68 -8.96 5.67 -5.57
N ILE A 69 -8.16 4.89 -4.83
CA ILE A 69 -8.59 4.23 -3.59
C ILE A 69 -8.95 5.26 -2.51
N ARG A 70 -8.10 6.28 -2.30
CA ARG A 70 -8.33 7.36 -1.34
C ARG A 70 -9.63 8.10 -1.65
N PHE A 71 -9.90 8.37 -2.92
CA PHE A 71 -11.11 9.09 -3.34
C PHE A 71 -12.37 8.26 -3.09
N GLU A 72 -12.37 6.99 -3.50
CA GLU A 72 -13.53 6.10 -3.37
C GLU A 72 -13.91 5.90 -1.89
N PHE A 73 -12.94 5.55 -1.05
CA PHE A 73 -13.22 5.20 0.35
C PHE A 73 -13.06 6.36 1.33
N LYS A 74 -12.57 7.52 0.88
CA LYS A 74 -12.32 8.72 1.69
C LYS A 74 -11.40 8.44 2.88
N ILE A 75 -10.30 7.75 2.61
CA ILE A 75 -9.30 7.34 3.60
C ILE A 75 -7.95 8.04 3.38
N PRO A 76 -7.16 8.23 4.45
CA PRO A 76 -5.80 8.73 4.32
C PRO A 76 -4.85 7.70 3.69
N LEU A 77 -3.77 8.20 3.08
CA LEU A 77 -2.60 7.42 2.69
C LEU A 77 -1.47 7.61 3.71
N ALA A 78 -0.91 6.49 4.14
CA ALA A 78 0.31 6.42 4.94
C ALA A 78 1.46 5.84 4.13
N ILE A 79 2.63 6.49 4.21
CA ILE A 79 3.87 6.01 3.60
C ILE A 79 5.06 6.52 4.40
N HIS A 80 6.19 5.82 4.34
CA HIS A 80 7.39 6.29 5.01
C HIS A 80 7.88 7.64 4.48
N LYS A 81 8.36 8.51 5.38
CA LYS A 81 8.76 9.89 5.03
C LYS A 81 9.82 10.02 3.93
N TYR A 82 10.67 9.01 3.78
CA TYR A 82 11.70 9.00 2.72
C TYR A 82 11.16 8.60 1.34
N GLU A 83 9.96 8.05 1.25
CA GLU A 83 9.30 7.64 0.00
C GLU A 83 8.33 8.71 -0.50
N ALA A 84 7.83 9.59 0.37
CA ALA A 84 6.80 10.57 0.01
C ALA A 84 7.18 11.45 -1.20
N GLN A 85 8.47 11.79 -1.35
CA GLN A 85 8.95 12.57 -2.50
C GLN A 85 8.93 11.81 -3.83
N MET A 86 8.86 10.47 -3.78
CA MET A 86 8.82 9.63 -4.98
C MET A 86 7.40 9.44 -5.54
N LEU A 87 6.36 9.79 -4.75
CA LEU A 87 4.96 9.74 -5.16
C LEU A 87 4.61 10.76 -6.26
N ALA A 88 5.37 11.85 -6.36
CA ALA A 88 5.27 12.84 -7.41
C ALA A 88 6.57 12.86 -8.23
N ARG A 89 6.72 11.88 -9.14
CA ARG A 89 7.92 11.72 -9.95
C ARG A 89 7.59 11.58 -11.42
N ASP A 90 8.24 12.41 -12.22
CA ASP A 90 8.36 12.19 -13.66
C ASP A 90 9.43 11.14 -13.90
N TYR A 91 9.04 9.99 -14.46
CA TYR A 91 10.01 8.95 -14.82
C TYR A 91 10.78 9.28 -16.10
N GLY A 92 10.47 10.39 -16.77
CA GLY A 92 11.22 10.94 -17.89
C GLY A 92 11.23 10.03 -19.12
N SER A 93 11.28 10.61 -20.31
CA SER A 93 11.46 9.89 -21.58
C SER A 93 12.94 9.55 -21.88
N GLY A 94 13.75 9.42 -20.83
CA GLY A 94 15.21 9.44 -20.88
C GLY A 94 15.89 8.12 -21.25
N SER A 95 15.47 7.46 -22.33
CA SER A 95 16.22 6.38 -23.00
C SER A 95 15.51 5.84 -24.26
N GLY A 96 14.69 6.64 -24.94
CA GLY A 96 13.89 6.17 -26.10
C GLY A 96 12.60 5.41 -25.71
N SER A 97 12.27 5.39 -24.42
CA SER A 97 11.00 4.90 -23.89
C SER A 97 9.97 6.03 -23.86
N ILE A 98 8.68 5.71 -24.06
CA ILE A 98 7.58 6.64 -23.75
C ILE A 98 7.62 6.88 -22.24
N GLY A 99 8.01 8.09 -21.84
CA GLY A 99 7.99 8.49 -20.43
C GLY A 99 6.56 8.54 -19.91
N PHE A 100 6.38 8.25 -18.63
CA PHE A 100 5.11 8.45 -17.94
C PHE A 100 5.36 9.19 -16.61
N THR A 101 4.36 9.94 -16.19
CA THR A 101 4.40 10.69 -14.94
C THR A 101 3.52 10.00 -13.93
N VAL A 102 4.09 9.70 -12.75
CA VAL A 102 3.31 9.30 -11.58
C VAL A 102 3.13 10.55 -10.74
N ASN A 103 1.88 10.94 -10.53
CA ASN A 103 1.55 12.11 -9.73
C ASN A 103 0.46 11.73 -8.73
N VAL A 104 0.87 11.03 -7.69
CA VAL A 104 0.03 10.73 -6.52
C VAL A 104 0.10 11.91 -5.58
N ARG A 105 -1.06 12.40 -5.12
CA ARG A 105 -1.14 13.51 -4.16
C ARG A 105 -0.38 13.16 -2.87
N GLU A 106 0.14 14.19 -2.21
CA GLU A 106 0.86 14.03 -0.95
C GLU A 106 0.08 13.17 0.07
N PRO A 107 0.78 12.27 0.78
CA PRO A 107 0.17 11.40 1.78
C PRO A 107 -0.25 12.21 3.01
N GLU A 108 -1.37 11.87 3.63
CA GLU A 108 -1.80 12.49 4.89
C GLU A 108 -0.93 12.06 6.08
N ILE A 109 -0.29 10.90 6.01
CA ILE A 109 0.46 10.31 7.12
C ILE A 109 1.87 9.96 6.64
N LEU A 110 2.87 10.58 7.28
CA LEU A 110 4.27 10.23 7.11
C LEU A 110 4.70 9.29 8.23
N LEU A 111 5.08 8.07 7.87
CA LEU A 111 5.52 7.03 8.79
C LEU A 111 7.01 7.16 9.10
N GLU A 112 7.38 6.76 10.31
CA GLU A 112 8.76 6.60 10.78
C GLU A 112 9.02 5.18 11.29
N ASP A 113 10.29 4.81 11.39
CA ASP A 113 10.70 3.53 11.97
C ASP A 113 10.17 3.35 13.40
N ASN A 114 9.78 2.13 13.75
CA ASN A 114 9.16 1.74 15.02
C ASN A 114 7.83 2.44 15.36
N GLN A 115 7.27 3.27 14.48
CA GLN A 115 5.97 3.87 14.68
C GLN A 115 4.87 2.81 14.75
N LYS A 116 3.87 3.04 15.60
CA LYS A 116 2.64 2.25 15.62
C LYS A 116 1.56 2.93 14.79
N VAL A 117 0.96 2.18 13.89
CA VAL A 117 -0.22 2.59 13.12
C VAL A 117 -1.42 1.93 13.77
N GLU A 118 -2.19 2.72 14.51
CA GLU A 118 -3.36 2.25 15.24
C GLU A 118 -4.60 2.36 14.36
N LEU A 119 -5.26 1.22 14.18
CA LEU A 119 -6.57 1.10 13.54
C LEU A 119 -7.58 0.65 14.60
N SER A 120 -8.86 0.85 14.33
CA SER A 120 -9.90 0.53 15.32
C SER A 120 -9.98 -0.96 15.68
N PHE A 121 -9.42 -1.82 14.83
CA PHE A 121 -9.46 -3.27 14.96
C PHE A 121 -8.07 -3.91 15.15
N THR A 122 -6.98 -3.16 14.95
CA THR A 122 -5.62 -3.71 15.00
C THR A 122 -4.54 -2.64 15.15
N THR A 123 -3.29 -3.04 15.38
CA THR A 123 -2.12 -2.15 15.35
C THR A 123 -1.01 -2.76 14.53
N PHE A 124 -0.50 -2.01 13.56
CA PHE A 124 0.74 -2.35 12.87
C PHE A 124 1.93 -1.67 13.54
N LYS A 125 3.05 -2.39 13.66
CA LYS A 125 4.35 -1.81 13.94
C LYS A 125 5.10 -1.62 12.62
N VAL A 126 5.48 -0.39 12.33
CA VAL A 126 6.35 -0.04 11.20
C VAL A 126 7.76 -0.52 11.52
N MET A 127 8.36 -1.25 10.59
CA MET A 127 9.76 -1.65 10.64
C MET A 127 10.43 -1.13 9.37
N GLN A 128 11.26 -0.11 9.49
CA GLN A 128 12.01 0.39 8.34
C GLN A 128 13.04 -0.66 7.91
N THR A 129 13.00 -1.02 6.64
CA THR A 129 13.85 -2.04 6.03
C THR A 129 14.52 -1.46 4.78
N PRO A 130 15.45 -0.50 4.93
CA PRO A 130 16.08 0.11 3.76
C PRO A 130 16.85 -0.94 2.95
N GLY A 131 16.72 -0.89 1.63
CA GLY A 131 17.36 -1.85 0.73
C GLY A 131 16.93 -1.64 -0.71
N HIS A 132 15.66 -1.96 -1.01
CA HIS A 132 15.07 -1.69 -2.31
C HIS A 132 14.89 -0.17 -2.53
N THR A 133 14.32 0.52 -1.54
CA THR A 133 14.36 1.98 -1.44
C THR A 133 14.87 2.42 -0.06
N LYS A 134 15.09 3.73 0.13
CA LYS A 134 15.59 4.28 1.39
C LYS A 134 14.52 4.23 2.49
N GLY A 135 13.26 4.37 2.10
CA GLY A 135 12.12 4.39 3.01
C GLY A 135 11.24 3.16 2.92
N SER A 136 11.68 2.08 2.26
CA SER A 136 11.07 0.76 2.38
C SER A 136 10.70 0.41 3.83
N ILE A 137 9.50 -0.13 4.02
CA ILE A 137 9.01 -0.63 5.31
C ILE A 137 8.40 -2.02 5.17
N CYS A 138 8.55 -2.81 6.23
CA CYS A 138 7.67 -3.93 6.53
C CYS A 138 6.64 -3.52 7.58
N LEU A 139 5.45 -4.11 7.52
CA LEU A 139 4.41 -3.93 8.54
C LEU A 139 4.28 -5.21 9.36
N LEU A 140 4.55 -5.11 10.66
CA LEU A 140 4.39 -6.23 11.60
C LEU A 140 3.03 -6.11 12.31
N PHE A 141 2.23 -7.17 12.25
CA PHE A 141 0.96 -7.28 12.97
C PHE A 141 0.80 -8.70 13.52
N ASP A 142 0.58 -8.85 14.83
CA ASP A 142 0.28 -10.14 15.48
C ASP A 142 1.21 -11.30 15.07
N GLY A 143 2.50 -11.00 14.90
CA GLY A 143 3.52 -11.96 14.44
C GLY A 143 3.55 -12.21 12.91
N PHE A 144 2.58 -11.70 12.16
CA PHE A 144 2.61 -11.66 10.69
C PHE A 144 3.42 -10.45 10.21
N LEU A 145 4.28 -10.69 9.23
CA LEU A 145 5.04 -9.66 8.54
C LEU A 145 4.46 -9.49 7.14
N PHE A 146 4.09 -8.27 6.78
CA PHE A 146 3.89 -7.86 5.39
C PHE A 146 5.23 -7.31 4.90
N PRO A 147 5.98 -8.10 4.12
CA PRO A 147 7.25 -7.65 3.61
C PRO A 147 7.05 -6.67 2.46
N GLU A 148 8.00 -5.78 2.28
CA GLU A 148 8.25 -5.15 0.98
C GLU A 148 8.69 -6.21 -0.07
N THR A 149 8.91 -5.77 -1.31
CA THR A 149 9.34 -6.56 -2.48
C THR A 149 10.62 -7.42 -2.27
N LEU A 150 11.33 -7.28 -1.14
CA LEU A 150 12.56 -8.00 -0.85
C LEU A 150 12.37 -9.49 -0.45
N PHE A 151 11.19 -9.91 0.01
CA PHE A 151 10.98 -11.29 0.49
C PHE A 151 10.04 -12.08 -0.43
N PHE A 152 10.62 -12.91 -1.30
CA PHE A 152 9.88 -13.90 -2.08
C PHE A 152 9.83 -15.24 -1.34
N ARG A 153 8.67 -15.91 -1.37
CA ARG A 153 8.56 -17.31 -0.94
C ARG A 153 8.96 -18.20 -2.11
N GLU A 154 10.06 -18.94 -1.99
CA GLU A 154 10.32 -20.07 -2.90
C GLU A 154 9.14 -21.05 -2.80
N GLN A 155 8.58 -21.42 -3.96
CA GLN A 155 7.49 -22.40 -4.06
C GLN A 155 8.02 -23.82 -4.02
#